data_AF-A0A2I0A1K0-F1
#
_entry.id   AF-A0A2I0A1K0-F1
#
_cell.length_a   1.000
_cell.length_b   1.000
_cell.length_c   1.000
_cell.angle_alpha   90.00
_cell.angle_beta   90.00
_cell.angle_gamma   90.00
#
_symmetry.space_group_name_H-M   'P 1'
#
loop_
_entity.id
_entity.type
_entity.pdbx_description
1 polymer ?
#
loop_
_entity_poly.entity_id
_entity_poly.type
_entity_poly.pdbx_seq_one_letter_code
_entity_poly.pdbx_strand_id
1 'polypeptide(L)'
;MQASDTFKQIFIKNMLMGLKLGTLSKNMSFLKRKRAIKLSADIAMAVARGCTNWSSALIACHNKHAQDKVFISKLLGRKKYESITKLSFTRNYPMPTKTLWRSQGISSRLRGRTHASKGASARKMAKSLIKKRKEILKCLIPGGKSLDELSLLGETIDYIVSLEAQVNLMRQLAQVLGVSKQRYF
;
A
#
# COMPACT_ATOMS: atom_id res chain seq x y z
N MET A 1 -15.42 2.43 10.46
CA MET A 1 -14.30 2.95 11.29
C MET A 1 -13.70 4.13 10.55
N GLN A 2 -13.65 5.32 11.15
CA GLN A 2 -12.99 6.47 10.52
C GLN A 2 -11.55 6.58 11.01
N ALA A 3 -10.67 7.12 10.16
CA ALA A 3 -9.30 7.41 10.57
C ALA A 3 -9.26 8.48 11.68
N SER A 4 -8.34 8.34 12.63
CA SER A 4 -8.19 9.32 13.72
C SER A 4 -7.77 10.70 13.18
N ASP A 5 -8.11 11.75 13.90
CA ASP A 5 -7.74 13.11 13.47
C ASP A 5 -6.23 13.34 13.54
N THR A 6 -5.55 12.69 14.49
CA THR A 6 -4.08 12.66 14.55
C THR A 6 -3.47 12.04 13.30
N PHE A 7 -4.03 10.92 12.83
CA PHE A 7 -3.61 10.29 11.58
C PHE A 7 -3.80 11.26 10.40
N LYS A 8 -4.99 11.86 10.26
CA LYS A 8 -5.29 12.80 9.15
C LYS A 8 -4.34 13.99 9.14
N GLN A 9 -4.07 14.59 10.31
CA GLN A 9 -3.16 15.73 10.44
C GLN A 9 -1.72 15.37 10.03
N ILE A 10 -1.20 14.26 10.55
CA ILE A 10 0.15 13.80 10.19
C ILE A 10 0.21 13.47 8.70
N PHE A 11 -0.83 12.85 8.15
CA PHE A 11 -0.89 12.49 6.75
C PHE A 11 -0.88 13.72 5.85
N ILE A 12 -1.75 14.71 6.11
CA ILE A 12 -1.81 15.97 5.35
C ILE A 12 -0.47 16.69 5.41
N LYS A 13 0.13 16.82 6.60
CA LYS A 13 1.43 17.48 6.78
C LYS A 13 2.51 16.86 5.91
N ASN A 14 2.67 15.53 5.96
CA ASN A 14 3.69 14.84 5.17
C ASN A 14 3.34 14.89 3.67
N MET A 15 2.06 14.80 3.30
CA MET A 15 1.64 14.87 1.90
C MET A 15 1.98 16.23 1.27
N LEU A 16 1.67 17.34 1.97
CA LEU A 16 2.01 18.68 1.52
C LEU A 16 3.53 18.89 1.39
N MET A 17 4.32 18.34 2.31
CA MET A 17 5.78 18.36 2.21
C MET A 17 6.28 17.60 0.98
N GLY A 18 5.71 16.42 0.68
CA GLY A 18 6.06 15.63 -0.49
C GLY A 18 5.71 16.34 -1.80
N LEU A 19 4.55 16.99 -1.85
CA LEU A 19 4.16 17.81 -3.00
C LEU A 19 5.09 19.00 -3.21
N LYS A 20 5.44 19.75 -2.15
CA LYS A 20 6.42 20.84 -2.22
C LYS A 20 7.73 20.36 -2.82
N LEU A 21 8.28 19.25 -2.32
CA LEU A 21 9.52 18.66 -2.83
C LEU A 21 9.40 18.22 -4.30
N GLY A 22 8.27 17.63 -4.69
CA GLY A 22 7.99 17.22 -6.06
C GLY A 22 7.85 18.38 -7.05
N THR A 23 7.43 19.57 -6.57
CA THR A 23 7.28 20.78 -7.39
C THR A 23 8.56 21.59 -7.58
N LEU A 24 9.62 21.33 -6.79
CA LEU A 24 10.87 22.11 -6.83
C LEU A 24 11.62 22.01 -8.17
N SER A 25 11.34 20.99 -8.99
CA SER A 25 12.00 20.80 -10.27
C SER A 25 11.03 21.04 -11.43
N LYS A 26 11.09 22.25 -12.01
CA LYS A 26 10.26 22.68 -13.16
C LYS A 26 10.44 21.80 -14.40
N ASN A 27 11.57 21.12 -14.55
CA ASN A 27 11.92 20.30 -15.72
C ASN A 27 11.59 18.80 -15.56
N MET A 28 10.78 18.40 -14.58
CA MET A 28 10.42 16.99 -14.43
C MET A 28 9.45 16.52 -15.51
N SER A 29 9.80 15.41 -16.17
CA SER A 29 8.89 14.68 -17.05
C SER A 29 7.60 14.30 -16.31
N PHE A 30 6.50 14.22 -17.05
CA PHE A 30 5.19 13.85 -16.50
C PHE A 30 5.24 12.54 -15.69
N LEU A 31 5.98 11.54 -16.17
CA LEU A 31 6.13 10.25 -15.48
C LEU A 31 6.84 10.39 -14.12
N LYS A 32 7.88 11.23 -14.04
CA LYS A 32 8.58 11.52 -12.77
C LYS A 32 7.66 12.23 -11.79
N ARG A 33 6.88 13.21 -12.26
CA ARG A 33 5.88 13.91 -11.43
C ARG A 33 4.81 12.95 -10.89
N LYS A 34 4.23 12.11 -11.76
CA LYS A 34 3.24 11.09 -11.37
C LYS A 34 3.81 10.12 -10.33
N ARG A 35 5.05 9.67 -10.51
CA ARG A 35 5.75 8.81 -9.54
C ARG A 35 5.98 9.52 -8.21
N ALA A 36 6.43 10.77 -8.22
CA ALA A 36 6.68 11.56 -7.00
C ALA A 36 5.40 11.80 -6.20
N ILE A 37 4.27 12.09 -6.87
CA ILE A 37 2.96 12.24 -6.21
C ILE A 37 2.55 10.94 -5.55
N LYS A 38 2.64 9.81 -6.27
CA LYS A 38 2.32 8.49 -5.73
C LYS A 38 3.20 8.14 -4.53
N LEU A 39 4.51 8.31 -4.68
CA LEU A 39 5.49 8.04 -3.63
C LEU A 39 5.20 8.89 -2.39
N SER A 40 4.90 10.18 -2.56
CA SER A 40 4.53 11.08 -1.47
C SER A 40 3.31 10.58 -0.72
N ALA A 41 2.26 10.17 -1.45
CA ALA A 41 1.03 9.68 -0.83
C ALA A 41 1.25 8.36 -0.06
N ASP A 42 1.91 7.39 -0.68
CA ASP A 42 2.18 6.08 -0.06
C ASP A 42 3.03 6.24 1.22
N ILE A 43 4.07 7.07 1.18
CA ILE A 43 4.95 7.30 2.33
C ILE A 43 4.28 8.15 3.40
N ALA A 44 3.58 9.22 3.04
CA ALA A 44 2.87 10.06 4.00
C ALA A 44 1.79 9.26 4.75
N MET A 45 1.06 8.39 4.04
CA MET A 45 0.06 7.50 4.64
C MET A 45 0.71 6.46 5.58
N ALA A 46 1.78 5.79 5.13
CA ALA A 46 2.50 4.82 5.95
C ALA A 46 3.09 5.43 7.23
N VAL A 47 3.67 6.63 7.12
CA VAL A 47 4.24 7.36 8.25
C VAL A 47 3.17 7.89 9.20
N ALA A 48 2.02 8.32 8.68
CA ALA A 48 0.90 8.74 9.51
C ALA A 48 0.31 7.58 10.30
N ARG A 49 0.32 6.37 9.73
CA ARG A 49 -0.20 5.19 10.42
C ARG A 49 0.71 4.70 11.54
N GLY A 50 2.03 4.76 11.34
CA GLY A 50 3.02 4.27 12.30
C GLY A 50 3.51 2.84 11.98
N CYS A 51 3.79 2.05 13.01
CA CYS A 51 4.51 0.77 12.89
C CYS A 51 3.59 -0.45 12.62
N THR A 52 2.80 -0.41 11.55
CA THR A 52 2.05 -1.59 11.07
C THR A 52 2.89 -2.41 10.10
N ASN A 53 2.49 -3.66 9.84
CA ASN A 53 3.21 -4.50 8.88
C ASN A 53 3.05 -3.95 7.46
N TRP A 54 1.84 -3.51 7.08
CA TRP A 54 1.60 -2.94 5.75
C TRP A 54 2.32 -1.61 5.54
N SER A 55 2.38 -0.73 6.55
CA SER A 55 3.09 0.56 6.44
C SER A 55 4.60 0.36 6.31
N SER A 56 5.16 -0.55 7.10
CA SER A 56 6.59 -0.91 7.04
C SER A 56 6.93 -1.56 5.69
N ALA A 57 6.07 -2.44 5.20
CA ALA A 57 6.23 -3.06 3.89
C ALA A 57 6.21 -2.01 2.77
N LEU A 58 5.28 -1.04 2.78
CA LEU A 58 5.25 0.05 1.79
C LEU A 58 6.54 0.86 1.77
N ILE A 59 7.07 1.22 2.94
CA ILE A 59 8.31 1.99 3.05
C ILE A 59 9.50 1.18 2.53
N ALA A 60 9.59 -0.11 2.90
CA ALA A 60 10.62 -1.01 2.40
C ALA A 60 10.56 -1.19 0.87
N CYS A 61 9.35 -1.19 0.28
CA CYS A 61 9.18 -1.29 -1.17
C CYS A 61 9.81 -0.12 -1.92
N HIS A 62 9.52 1.10 -1.46
CA HIS A 62 10.01 2.32 -2.10
C HIS A 62 11.50 2.54 -1.85
N ASN A 63 12.05 2.00 -0.76
CA ASN A 63 13.48 2.09 -0.45
C ASN A 63 14.39 1.28 -1.42
N LYS A 64 13.83 0.39 -2.25
CA LYS A 64 14.60 -0.38 -3.24
C LYS A 64 15.16 0.48 -4.37
N HIS A 65 14.60 1.67 -4.60
CA HIS A 65 15.04 2.58 -5.64
C HIS A 65 15.85 3.73 -5.03
N ALA A 66 17.09 3.94 -5.49
CA ALA A 66 17.97 4.98 -4.95
C ALA A 66 17.36 6.40 -5.02
N GLN A 67 16.65 6.71 -6.11
CA GLN A 67 15.96 8.01 -6.28
C GLN A 67 14.83 8.20 -5.25
N ASP A 68 14.03 7.15 -5.02
CA ASP A 68 12.94 7.19 -4.05
C ASP A 68 13.51 7.29 -2.63
N LYS A 69 14.62 6.59 -2.33
CA LYS A 69 15.35 6.71 -1.06
C LYS A 69 15.80 8.15 -0.76
N VAL A 70 16.38 8.85 -1.75
CA VAL A 70 16.78 10.26 -1.61
C VAL A 70 15.57 11.17 -1.42
N PHE A 71 14.47 10.88 -2.11
CA PHE A 71 13.22 11.64 -1.94
C PHE A 71 12.64 11.46 -0.53
N ILE A 72 12.54 10.22 -0.04
CA ILE A 72 11.98 9.90 1.28
C ILE A 72 12.83 10.51 2.39
N SER A 73 14.17 10.46 2.28
CA SER A 73 15.05 11.04 3.29
C SER A 73 14.88 12.57 3.39
N LYS A 74 14.67 13.25 2.26
CA LYS A 74 14.33 14.69 2.23
C LYS A 74 12.94 14.97 2.80
N LEU A 75 11.96 14.11 2.52
CA LEU A 75 10.58 14.25 2.98
C LEU A 75 10.44 14.13 4.50
N LEU A 76 11.06 13.10 5.08
CA LEU A 76 10.90 12.75 6.49
C LEU A 76 11.97 13.38 7.39
N GLY A 77 13.08 13.83 6.81
CA GLY A 77 14.29 14.19 7.53
C GLY A 77 15.11 12.96 7.91
N ARG A 78 16.42 13.15 8.06
CA ARG A 78 17.41 12.07 8.27
C ARG A 78 17.08 11.20 9.49
N LYS A 79 16.80 11.81 10.65
CA LYS A 79 16.51 11.10 11.91
C LYS A 79 15.27 10.20 11.80
N LYS A 80 14.17 10.74 11.29
CA LYS A 80 12.90 10.00 11.17
C LYS A 80 13.00 8.89 10.13
N TYR A 81 13.65 9.17 9.00
CA TYR A 81 13.92 8.18 7.96
C TYR A 81 14.74 7.01 8.50
N GLU A 82 15.83 7.26 9.23
CA GLU A 82 16.65 6.20 9.81
C GLU A 82 15.89 5.36 10.85
N SER A 83 15.10 6.01 11.71
CA SER A 83 14.28 5.31 12.71
C SER A 83 13.28 4.34 12.05
N ILE A 84 12.56 4.82 11.03
CA ILE A 84 11.55 4.03 10.33
C ILE A 84 12.18 2.91 9.50
N THR A 85 13.30 3.22 8.82
CA THR A 85 13.95 2.22 7.96
C THR A 85 14.65 1.13 8.78
N LYS A 86 15.25 1.46 9.93
CA LYS A 86 15.80 0.45 10.87
C LYS A 86 14.75 -0.59 11.27
N LEU A 87 13.53 -0.18 11.62
CA LEU A 87 12.44 -1.12 11.89
C LEU A 87 12.07 -1.94 10.64
N SER A 88 12.03 -1.29 9.48
CA SER A 88 11.56 -1.92 8.22
C SER A 88 12.52 -2.99 7.69
N PHE A 89 13.84 -2.82 7.85
CA PHE A 89 14.86 -3.74 7.31
C PHE A 89 14.95 -5.09 8.05
N THR A 90 14.39 -5.19 9.25
CA THR A 90 14.35 -6.46 10.00
C THR A 90 13.44 -7.51 9.35
N ARG A 91 12.59 -7.09 8.39
CA ARG A 91 11.53 -7.94 7.85
C ARG A 91 11.58 -7.96 6.33
N ASN A 92 11.94 -9.12 5.78
CA ASN A 92 11.93 -9.36 4.34
C ASN A 92 10.48 -9.51 3.86
N TYR A 93 9.94 -8.49 3.20
CA TYR A 93 8.61 -8.55 2.58
C TYR A 93 8.74 -8.94 1.09
N PRO A 94 8.49 -10.21 0.71
CA PRO A 94 8.40 -10.60 -0.69
C PRO A 94 7.18 -9.94 -1.32
N MET A 95 7.40 -9.00 -2.24
CA MET A 95 6.32 -8.28 -2.90
C MET A 95 5.78 -9.04 -4.11
N PRO A 96 4.46 -9.00 -4.35
CA PRO A 96 3.93 -9.34 -5.65
C PRO A 96 4.23 -8.19 -6.62
N THR A 97 5.20 -8.40 -7.51
CA THR A 97 5.34 -7.56 -8.70
C THR A 97 4.06 -7.66 -9.53
N LYS A 98 3.61 -6.53 -10.09
CA LYS A 98 2.39 -6.41 -10.91
C LYS A 98 2.30 -7.40 -12.07
N THR A 99 3.41 -8.04 -12.42
CA THR A 99 3.54 -9.05 -13.49
C THR A 99 3.22 -10.48 -13.05
N LEU A 100 3.11 -10.77 -11.75
CA LEU A 100 2.83 -12.14 -11.26
C LEU A 100 1.32 -12.43 -11.10
N TRP A 101 0.46 -11.43 -11.36
CA TRP A 101 -0.98 -11.56 -11.24
C TRP A 101 -1.66 -12.25 -12.43
N ARG A 102 -0.96 -12.39 -13.57
CA ARG A 102 -1.52 -13.04 -14.77
C ARG A 102 -1.14 -14.52 -14.93
N SER A 103 -0.08 -15.01 -14.28
CA SER A 103 0.48 -16.34 -14.59
C SER A 103 -0.01 -17.47 -13.69
N GLN A 104 -0.72 -17.19 -12.59
CA GLN A 104 -1.42 -18.25 -11.85
C GLN A 104 -2.79 -18.52 -12.47
N GLY A 105 -2.78 -18.89 -13.76
CA GLY A 105 -3.83 -19.72 -14.33
C GLY A 105 -3.86 -21.01 -13.54
N ILE A 106 -4.89 -21.17 -12.71
CA ILE A 106 -5.12 -22.34 -11.86
C ILE A 106 -5.42 -23.53 -12.79
N SER A 107 -4.39 -24.19 -13.30
CA SER A 107 -4.51 -25.46 -14.01
C SER A 107 -4.59 -26.60 -12.99
N SER A 108 -5.72 -26.71 -12.28
CA SER A 108 -6.02 -27.93 -11.54
C SER A 108 -6.51 -29.00 -12.52
N ARG A 109 -5.59 -29.71 -13.19
CA ARG A 109 -5.88 -31.03 -13.76
C ARG A 109 -5.90 -32.03 -12.61
N LEU A 110 -7.07 -32.21 -11.99
CA LEU A 110 -7.31 -33.34 -11.10
C LEU A 110 -8.20 -34.34 -11.84
N ARG A 111 -7.56 -35.26 -12.57
CA ARG A 111 -8.14 -36.56 -12.88
C ARG A 111 -7.97 -37.43 -11.64
N GLY A 112 -9.08 -37.86 -11.06
CA GLY A 112 -9.08 -38.71 -9.87
C GLY A 112 -10.51 -38.88 -9.38
N ARG A 113 -11.28 -39.72 -10.06
CA ARG A 113 -12.61 -40.17 -9.63
C ARG A 113 -12.45 -41.00 -8.35
N THR A 114 -13.02 -40.53 -7.25
CA THR A 114 -13.49 -41.40 -6.16
C THR A 114 -14.81 -40.86 -5.64
N HIS A 115 -15.81 -41.74 -5.54
CA HIS A 115 -17.15 -41.43 -5.06
C HIS A 115 -17.11 -41.12 -3.56
N ALA A 116 -17.04 -39.84 -3.20
CA ALA A 116 -17.13 -39.37 -1.83
C ALA A 116 -18.48 -38.70 -1.57
N SER A 117 -19.02 -38.89 -0.35
CA SER A 117 -20.31 -38.34 0.09
C SER A 117 -20.44 -36.85 -0.26
N LYS A 118 -21.57 -36.46 -0.85
CA LYS A 118 -21.82 -35.13 -1.41
C LYS A 118 -21.48 -33.99 -0.42
N GLY A 119 -21.71 -34.19 0.87
CA GLY A 119 -21.39 -33.22 1.93
C GLY A 119 -19.90 -33.04 2.26
N ALA A 120 -19.10 -34.11 2.22
CA ALA A 120 -17.64 -34.03 2.46
C ALA A 120 -16.92 -33.36 1.29
N SER A 121 -17.42 -33.56 0.06
CA SER A 121 -16.93 -32.90 -1.14
C SER A 121 -17.19 -31.38 -1.10
N ALA A 122 -18.41 -30.95 -0.75
CA ALA A 122 -18.77 -29.54 -0.63
C ALA A 122 -17.92 -28.79 0.43
N ARG A 123 -17.68 -29.41 1.59
CA ARG A 123 -16.82 -28.83 2.64
C ARG A 123 -15.37 -28.65 2.17
N LYS A 124 -14.81 -29.64 1.46
CA LYS A 124 -13.47 -29.54 0.86
C LYS A 124 -13.40 -28.42 -0.18
N MET A 125 -14.43 -28.29 -1.03
CA MET A 125 -14.55 -27.20 -2.00
C MET A 125 -14.59 -25.83 -1.30
N ALA A 126 -15.44 -25.66 -0.28
CA ALA A 126 -15.51 -24.43 0.50
C ALA A 126 -14.16 -24.07 1.14
N LYS A 127 -13.47 -25.04 1.76
CA LYS A 127 -12.12 -24.83 2.32
C LYS A 127 -11.11 -24.40 1.25
N SER A 128 -11.15 -25.01 0.07
CA SER A 128 -10.25 -24.64 -1.04
C SER A 128 -10.52 -23.22 -1.56
N LEU A 129 -11.78 -22.79 -1.60
CA LEU A 129 -12.17 -21.44 -2.00
C LEU A 129 -11.71 -20.39 -0.98
N ILE A 130 -11.88 -20.67 0.31
CA ILE A 130 -11.39 -19.81 1.39
C ILE A 130 -9.87 -19.69 1.30
N LYS A 131 -9.15 -20.80 1.10
CA LYS A 131 -7.69 -20.80 0.91
C LYS A 131 -7.29 -19.92 -0.28
N LYS A 132 -7.95 -20.06 -1.43
CA LYS A 132 -7.68 -19.22 -2.62
C LYS A 132 -7.93 -17.72 -2.34
N ARG A 133 -9.07 -17.39 -1.74
CA ARG A 133 -9.42 -15.99 -1.40
C ARG A 133 -8.43 -15.39 -0.40
N LYS A 134 -7.98 -16.17 0.59
CA LYS A 134 -6.94 -15.78 1.54
C LYS A 134 -5.61 -15.47 0.83
N GLU A 135 -5.17 -16.33 -0.11
CA GLU A 135 -3.94 -16.06 -0.86
C GLU A 135 -4.03 -14.80 -1.72
N ILE A 136 -5.19 -14.54 -2.33
CA ILE A 136 -5.45 -13.28 -3.03
C ILE A 136 -5.32 -12.10 -2.06
N LEU A 137 -5.97 -12.18 -0.89
CA LEU A 137 -5.92 -11.12 0.12
C LEU A 137 -4.48 -10.85 0.60
N LYS A 138 -3.69 -11.90 0.86
CA LYS A 138 -2.27 -11.79 1.22
C LYS A 138 -1.44 -11.04 0.18
N CYS A 139 -1.82 -11.10 -1.08
CA CYS A 139 -1.12 -10.41 -2.16
C CYS A 139 -1.59 -8.95 -2.33
N LEU A 140 -2.82 -8.63 -1.92
CA LEU A 140 -3.37 -7.27 -1.99
C LEU A 140 -2.84 -6.37 -0.88
N ILE A 141 -2.64 -6.93 0.32
CA ILE A 141 -2.13 -6.18 1.46
C ILE A 141 -0.60 -6.10 1.38
N PRO A 142 0.01 -4.91 1.44
CA PRO A 142 1.46 -4.78 1.55
C PRO A 142 1.97 -5.61 2.73
N GLY A 143 2.96 -6.49 2.50
CA GLY A 143 3.47 -7.39 3.54
C GLY A 143 2.53 -8.55 3.94
N GLY A 144 1.36 -8.69 3.32
CA GLY A 144 0.33 -9.68 3.68
C GLY A 144 0.79 -11.14 3.56
N LYS A 145 1.74 -11.43 2.66
CA LYS A 145 2.30 -12.79 2.50
C LYS A 145 2.97 -13.33 3.76
N SER A 146 3.56 -12.44 4.57
CA SER A 146 4.23 -12.79 5.83
C SER A 146 3.30 -12.78 7.05
N LEU A 147 1.99 -12.58 6.88
CA LEU A 147 1.03 -12.50 7.99
C LEU A 147 0.35 -13.86 8.27
N ASP A 148 0.06 -14.08 9.55
CA ASP A 148 -0.90 -15.09 10.01
C ASP A 148 -2.34 -14.68 9.67
N GLU A 149 -3.30 -15.56 9.92
CA GLU A 149 -4.70 -15.35 9.51
C GLU A 149 -5.39 -14.19 10.21
N LEU A 150 -5.20 -14.05 11.52
CA LEU A 150 -5.87 -13.03 12.31
C LEU A 150 -5.24 -11.66 12.06
N SER A 151 -3.91 -11.60 12.02
CA SER A 151 -3.20 -10.36 11.67
C SER A 151 -3.50 -9.90 10.25
N LEU A 152 -3.71 -10.83 9.30
CA LEU A 152 -4.08 -10.47 7.93
C LEU A 152 -5.39 -9.67 7.88
N LEU A 153 -6.41 -10.09 8.63
CA LEU A 153 -7.69 -9.40 8.64
C LEU A 153 -7.58 -8.03 9.34
N GLY A 154 -6.87 -7.97 10.48
CA GLY A 154 -6.62 -6.70 11.18
C GLY A 154 -5.88 -5.68 10.31
N GLU A 155 -4.80 -6.11 9.66
CA GLU A 155 -4.03 -5.26 8.72
C GLU A 155 -4.85 -4.89 7.48
N THR A 156 -5.76 -5.76 7.03
CA THR A 156 -6.68 -5.46 5.91
C THR A 156 -7.63 -4.32 6.26
N ILE A 157 -8.32 -4.42 7.40
CA ILE A 157 -9.27 -3.40 7.87
C ILE A 157 -8.54 -2.07 8.03
N ASP A 158 -7.37 -2.11 8.65
CA ASP A 158 -6.54 -0.94 8.89
C ASP A 158 -6.05 -0.28 7.58
N TYR A 159 -5.66 -1.09 6.61
CA TYR A 159 -5.23 -0.60 5.29
C TYR A 159 -6.40 -0.01 4.50
N ILE A 160 -7.61 -0.59 4.58
CA ILE A 160 -8.82 -0.02 3.95
C ILE A 160 -9.11 1.37 4.49
N VAL A 161 -9.14 1.55 5.82
CA VAL A 161 -9.37 2.87 6.45
C VAL A 161 -8.32 3.88 5.98
N SER A 162 -7.07 3.44 5.85
CA SER A 162 -5.98 4.30 5.37
C SER A 162 -6.13 4.67 3.89
N LEU A 163 -6.55 3.73 3.04
CA LEU A 163 -6.83 3.97 1.63
C LEU A 163 -8.00 4.92 1.41
N GLU A 164 -9.08 4.79 2.19
CA GLU A 164 -10.21 5.71 2.16
C GLU A 164 -9.76 7.14 2.50
N ALA A 165 -8.96 7.30 3.55
CA ALA A 165 -8.38 8.59 3.90
C ALA A 165 -7.47 9.15 2.79
N GLN A 166 -6.67 8.30 2.13
CA GLN A 166 -5.85 8.68 0.97
C GLN A 166 -6.69 9.18 -0.19
N VAL A 167 -7.75 8.45 -0.57
CA VAL A 167 -8.65 8.86 -1.66
C VAL A 167 -9.34 10.18 -1.33
N ASN A 168 -9.83 10.34 -0.10
CA ASN A 168 -10.49 11.56 0.34
C ASN A 168 -9.55 12.76 0.30
N LEU A 169 -8.33 12.61 0.82
CA LEU A 169 -7.31 13.65 0.77
C LEU A 169 -6.97 14.05 -0.67
N MET A 170 -6.76 13.08 -1.55
CA MET A 170 -6.42 13.36 -2.95
C MET A 170 -7.54 14.10 -3.69
N ARG A 171 -8.81 13.78 -3.39
CA ARG A 171 -9.98 14.49 -3.94
C ARG A 171 -10.02 15.94 -3.46
N GLN A 172 -9.82 16.18 -2.15
CA GLN A 172 -9.79 17.53 -1.59
C GLN A 172 -8.65 18.37 -2.17
N LEU A 173 -7.45 17.80 -2.30
CA LEU A 173 -6.32 18.48 -2.92
C LEU A 173 -6.61 18.81 -4.39
N ALA A 174 -7.19 17.88 -5.14
CA ALA A 174 -7.56 18.12 -6.54
C ALA A 174 -8.62 19.22 -6.66
N GLN A 175 -9.58 19.30 -5.75
CA GLN A 175 -10.57 20.38 -5.70
C GLN A 175 -9.92 21.73 -5.40
N VAL A 176 -9.13 21.83 -4.33
CA VAL A 176 -8.47 23.09 -3.94
C VAL A 176 -7.53 23.59 -5.04
N LEU A 177 -6.71 22.70 -5.60
CA LEU A 177 -5.77 23.04 -6.66
C LEU A 177 -6.47 23.25 -8.01
N GLY A 178 -7.60 22.58 -8.26
CA GLY A 178 -8.41 22.77 -9.46
C GLY A 178 -9.14 24.11 -9.47
N VAL A 179 -9.75 24.50 -8.36
CA VAL A 179 -10.44 25.79 -8.19
C VAL A 179 -9.47 26.97 -8.33
N SER A 180 -8.21 26.81 -7.92
CA SER A 180 -7.19 27.86 -8.10
C SER A 180 -6.83 28.15 -9.57
N LYS A 181 -7.14 27.24 -10.51
CA LYS A 181 -6.95 27.47 -11.96
C LYS A 181 -8.07 28.27 -12.61
N GLN A 182 -9.25 28.34 -12.00
CA GLN A 182 -10.43 29.03 -12.55
C GLN A 182 -10.55 30.48 -12.09
N ARG A 183 -9.69 30.95 -11.17
CA ARG A 183 -9.69 32.33 -10.65
C ARG A 183 -8.72 33.29 -11.39
N TYR A 184 -8.11 32.84 -12.48
CA TYR A 184 -7.20 33.64 -13.31
C TYR A 184 -7.68 33.76 -14.77
N PHE A 185 -8.98 33.54 -15.00
CA PHE A 185 -9.69 33.91 -16.22
C PHE A 185 -10.90 34.75 -15.84
#